data_AF-A0A0P9J9U8-F1
#
_entry.id   AF-A0A0P9J9U8-F1
#
_cell.length_a   1.000
_cell.length_b   1.000
_cell.length_c   1.000
_cell.angle_alpha   90.00
_cell.angle_beta   90.00
_cell.angle_gamma   90.00
#
_symmetry.space_group_name_H-M   'P 1'
#
loop_
_entity.id
_entity.type
_entity.pdbx_description
1 polymer ?
#
loop_
_entity_poly.entity_id
_entity_poly.type
_entity_poly.pdbx_seq_one_letter_code
_entity_poly.pdbx_strand_id
1 'polypeptide(L)'
;MGQAKAWQYATTLPAEKLSQIQNPLIKPERYVEHAYNSIHRRYEYDLAGELSRTLDKLRGEVSYEYEANGRLLEQNPKKRFEGEAFRYDAAGNRL
;
A
#
# COMPACT_ATOMS: atom_id res chain seq x y z
N MET A 1 17.59 4.56 -12.74
CA MET A 1 16.19 4.92 -13.06
C MET A 1 15.42 3.62 -13.23
N GLY A 2 14.73 3.16 -12.19
CA GLY A 2 14.00 1.89 -12.22
C GLY A 2 12.71 2.04 -13.02
N GLN A 3 12.47 1.12 -13.94
CA GLN A 3 11.23 1.03 -14.70
C GLN A 3 10.08 0.74 -13.72
N ALA A 4 9.07 1.61 -13.68
CA ALA A 4 7.82 1.31 -12.97
C ALA A 4 7.22 0.02 -13.55
N LYS A 5 6.77 -0.91 -12.70
CA LYS A 5 6.28 -2.23 -13.14
C LYS A 5 5.02 -2.01 -14.01
N ALA A 6 5.03 -2.48 -15.26
CA ALA A 6 4.04 -2.16 -16.31
C ALA A 6 2.56 -2.46 -15.98
N TRP A 7 2.27 -3.17 -14.89
CA TRP A 7 0.92 -3.48 -14.41
C TRP A 7 0.31 -2.37 -13.53
N GLN A 8 1.10 -1.35 -13.18
CA GLN A 8 0.72 -0.32 -12.21
C GLN A 8 -0.28 0.72 -12.75
N TYR A 9 -0.49 0.75 -14.06
CA TYR A 9 -1.47 1.63 -14.69
C TYR A 9 -2.32 0.84 -15.70
N ALA A 10 -3.16 -0.08 -15.21
CA ALA A 10 -4.29 -0.57 -16.02
C ALA A 10 -5.22 0.59 -16.45
N THR A 11 -5.11 1.74 -15.79
CA THR A 11 -5.78 2.99 -16.09
C THR A 11 -5.01 4.17 -15.49
N THR A 12 -5.13 5.35 -16.10
CA THR A 12 -4.62 6.64 -15.56
C THR A 12 -5.65 7.35 -14.69
N LEU A 13 -6.85 6.77 -14.55
CA LEU A 13 -7.91 7.34 -13.72
C LEU A 13 -7.61 7.08 -12.24
N PRO A 14 -7.77 8.09 -11.36
CA PRO A 14 -7.74 7.88 -9.92
C PRO A 14 -8.74 6.82 -9.47
N ALA A 15 -8.41 6.07 -8.40
CA ALA A 15 -9.25 4.99 -7.89
C ALA A 15 -10.69 5.45 -7.56
N GLU A 16 -10.84 6.70 -7.12
CA GLU A 16 -12.12 7.34 -6.88
C GLU A 16 -12.96 7.38 -8.16
N LYS A 17 -12.37 7.84 -9.27
CA LYS A 17 -13.07 7.87 -10.57
C LYS A 17 -13.39 6.48 -11.08
N LEU A 18 -12.52 5.48 -10.86
CA LEU A 18 -12.78 4.10 -11.26
C LEU A 18 -14.00 3.50 -10.56
N SER A 19 -14.15 3.75 -9.26
CA SER A 19 -15.30 3.25 -8.50
C SER A 19 -16.64 3.85 -8.97
N GLN A 20 -16.63 5.06 -9.54
CA GLN A 20 -17.82 5.72 -10.08
C GLN A 20 -18.25 5.18 -11.46
N ILE A 21 -17.36 4.54 -12.23
CA ILE A 21 -17.68 4.01 -13.57
C ILE A 21 -18.76 2.92 -13.48
N GLN A 22 -18.66 2.05 -12.48
CA GLN A 22 -19.61 0.96 -12.28
C GLN A 22 -20.83 1.37 -11.44
N ASN A 23 -20.73 2.45 -10.66
CA ASN A 23 -21.85 2.97 -9.89
C ASN A 23 -21.74 4.50 -9.68
N PRO A 24 -22.37 5.31 -10.54
CA PRO A 24 -22.19 6.76 -10.53
C PRO A 24 -22.81 7.47 -9.32
N LEU A 25 -23.62 6.79 -8.50
CA LEU A 25 -24.20 7.35 -7.27
C LEU A 25 -23.31 7.12 -6.04
N ILE A 26 -22.25 6.31 -6.18
CA ILE A 26 -21.29 6.07 -5.13
C ILE A 26 -20.36 7.28 -4.99
N LYS A 27 -20.22 7.77 -3.75
CA LYS A 27 -19.22 8.78 -3.38
C LYS A 27 -17.99 8.04 -2.84
N PRO A 28 -16.86 7.98 -3.55
CA PRO A 28 -15.72 7.16 -3.16
C PRO A 28 -15.02 7.67 -1.90
N GLU A 29 -15.05 8.99 -1.70
CA GLU A 29 -14.49 9.68 -0.54
C GLU A 29 -15.14 9.17 0.76
N ARG A 30 -16.38 8.70 0.63
CA ARG A 30 -17.18 8.13 1.70
C ARG A 30 -16.75 6.70 2.04
N TYR A 31 -16.09 5.91 1.20
CA TYR A 31 -15.75 4.51 1.53
C TYR A 31 -14.74 4.32 2.65
N VAL A 32 -13.78 5.24 2.77
CA VAL A 32 -12.77 5.17 3.82
C VAL A 32 -13.44 5.36 5.19
N GLU A 33 -14.46 6.22 5.27
CA GLU A 33 -15.14 6.60 6.52
C GLU A 33 -16.58 6.04 6.67
N HIS A 34 -17.14 5.36 5.68
CA HIS A 34 -18.55 4.91 5.74
C HIS A 34 -18.75 3.83 6.77
N ALA A 35 -19.71 4.07 7.67
CA ALA A 35 -20.11 3.13 8.70
C ALA A 35 -20.45 1.73 8.15
N TYR A 36 -20.91 1.65 6.89
CA TYR A 36 -21.29 0.40 6.22
C TYR A 36 -20.14 -0.33 5.51
N ASN A 37 -18.97 0.30 5.35
CA ASN A 37 -17.81 -0.37 4.75
C ASN A 37 -16.88 -0.82 5.89
N SER A 38 -17.27 -1.91 6.55
CA SER A 38 -16.57 -2.44 7.73
C SER A 38 -15.15 -2.94 7.41
N ILE A 39 -14.87 -3.25 6.13
CA ILE A 39 -13.56 -3.71 5.66
C ILE A 39 -13.14 -2.83 4.49
N HIS A 40 -12.17 -1.94 4.72
CA HIS A 40 -11.55 -1.11 3.70
C HIS A 40 -10.04 -1.13 3.86
N ARG A 41 -9.31 -1.29 2.76
CA ARG A 41 -7.85 -1.27 2.71
C ARG A 41 -7.36 -0.53 1.46
N ARG A 42 -6.43 0.41 1.63
CA ARG A 42 -5.75 1.13 0.55
C ARG A 42 -4.27 0.78 0.52
N TYR A 43 -3.71 0.70 -0.68
CA TYR A 43 -2.29 0.46 -0.94
C TYR A 43 -1.71 1.68 -1.65
N GLU A 44 -0.54 2.12 -1.20
CA GLU A 44 0.22 3.21 -1.81
C GLU A 44 1.58 2.66 -2.21
N TYR A 45 2.10 3.11 -3.35
CA TYR A 45 3.35 2.66 -3.93
C TYR A 45 4.29 3.85 -4.10
N ASP A 46 5.60 3.62 -3.96
CA ASP A 46 6.62 4.61 -4.28
C ASP A 46 6.86 4.73 -5.80
N LEU A 47 7.82 5.58 -6.18
CA LEU A 47 8.17 5.82 -7.59
C LEU A 47 8.86 4.61 -8.26
N ALA A 48 9.49 3.73 -7.48
CA ALA A 48 10.03 2.47 -7.98
C ALA A 48 8.92 1.40 -8.15
N GLY A 49 7.74 1.68 -7.62
CA GLY A 49 6.60 0.80 -7.67
C GLY A 49 6.58 -0.24 -6.54
N GLU A 50 7.36 -0.03 -5.48
CA GLU A 50 7.31 -0.86 -4.28
C GLU A 50 6.22 -0.36 -3.32
N LEU A 51 5.61 -1.26 -2.56
CA LEU A 51 4.49 -0.95 -1.67
C LEU A 51 4.96 -0.10 -0.50
N SER A 52 4.74 1.21 -0.49
CA SER A 52 5.25 2.10 0.55
C SER A 52 4.34 2.19 1.78
N ARG A 53 3.02 2.00 1.60
CA ARG A 53 2.05 2.10 2.71
C ARG A 53 0.81 1.26 2.49
N THR A 54 0.29 0.69 3.57
CA THR A 54 -1.06 0.11 3.65
C THR A 54 -1.88 0.85 4.69
N LEU A 55 -3.08 1.28 4.33
CA LEU A 55 -4.06 1.90 5.23
C LEU A 55 -5.25 0.96 5.37
N ASP A 56 -5.35 0.29 6.51
CA ASP A 56 -6.44 -0.63 6.83
C ASP A 56 -7.35 -0.04 7.91
N LYS A 57 -8.64 -0.01 7.65
CA LYS A 57 -9.63 0.58 8.57
C LYS A 57 -9.68 -0.13 9.92
N LEU A 58 -9.48 -1.44 9.95
CA LEU A 58 -9.52 -2.26 11.16
C LEU A 58 -8.14 -2.35 11.83
N ARG A 59 -7.08 -2.54 11.04
CA ARG A 59 -5.72 -2.83 11.52
C ARG A 59 -4.82 -1.60 11.65
N GLY A 60 -5.24 -0.45 11.11
CA GLY A 60 -4.45 0.77 11.09
C GLY A 60 -3.51 0.85 9.91
N GLU A 61 -2.54 1.75 10.02
CA GLU A 61 -1.55 2.03 8.99
C GLU A 61 -0.29 1.19 9.19
N VAL A 62 0.30 0.72 8.09
CA VAL A 62 1.64 0.10 8.04
C VAL A 62 2.44 0.79 6.95
N SER A 63 3.66 1.23 7.27
CA SER A 63 4.64 1.72 6.28
C SER A 63 5.69 0.65 6.01
N TYR A 64 6.24 0.66 4.79
CA TYR A 64 7.29 -0.27 4.37
C TYR A 64 8.45 0.50 3.74
N GLU A 65 9.66 0.08 4.05
CA GLU A 65 10.88 0.61 3.46
C GLU A 65 11.67 -0.49 2.78
N TYR A 66 12.35 -0.17 1.68
CA TYR A 66 13.08 -1.12 0.87
C TYR A 66 14.52 -0.66 0.64
N GLU A 67 15.44 -1.62 0.56
CA GLU A 67 16.78 -1.39 0.03
C GLU A 67 16.75 -1.05 -1.46
N ALA A 68 17.83 -0.48 -1.99
CA ALA A 68 17.96 -0.15 -3.41
C ALA A 68 17.83 -1.35 -4.38
N ASN A 69 17.99 -2.57 -3.88
CA ASN A 69 17.82 -3.82 -4.63
C ASN A 69 16.36 -4.36 -4.59
N GLY A 70 15.44 -3.67 -3.91
CA GLY A 70 14.04 -4.08 -3.75
C GLY A 70 13.75 -5.01 -2.57
N ARG A 71 14.73 -5.30 -1.70
CA ARG A 71 14.50 -6.10 -0.48
C ARG A 71 13.83 -5.25 0.59
N LEU A 72 12.89 -5.85 1.33
CA LEU A 72 12.20 -5.18 2.43
C LEU A 72 13.19 -4.90 3.57
N LEU A 73 13.42 -3.63 3.89
CA LEU A 73 14.28 -3.19 4.98
C LEU A 73 13.51 -3.14 6.31
N GLU A 74 12.32 -2.53 6.28
CA GLU A 74 11.54 -2.28 7.51
C GLU A 74 10.03 -2.34 7.26
N GLN A 75 9.28 -2.78 8.25
CA GLN A 75 7.82 -2.75 8.30
C GLN A 75 7.34 -2.12 9.62
N ASN A 76 6.67 -0.96 9.52
CA ASN A 76 6.32 -0.14 10.66
C ASN A 76 4.79 0.01 10.81
N PRO A 77 4.12 -0.78 11.68
CA PRO A 77 2.70 -0.61 11.99
C PRO A 77 2.48 0.56 12.96
N LYS A 78 1.80 1.63 12.54
CA LYS A 78 1.52 2.80 13.40
C LYS A 78 0.63 2.51 14.61
N LYS A 79 -0.19 1.44 14.58
CA LYS A 79 -1.12 1.07 15.67
C LYS A 79 -0.58 0.01 16.63
N ARG A 80 0.59 -0.60 16.37
CA ARG A 80 1.25 -1.51 17.32
C ARG A 80 2.52 -0.87 17.84
N PHE A 81 2.78 -1.09 19.12
CA PHE A 81 4.05 -0.74 19.74
C PHE A 81 5.17 -1.51 19.03
N GLU A 82 6.14 -0.75 18.52
CA GLU A 82 7.41 -1.16 17.89
C GLU A 82 7.29 -1.73 16.45
N GLY A 83 8.04 -1.10 15.54
CA GLY A 83 8.23 -1.56 14.16
C GLY A 83 9.11 -2.81 14.07
N GLU A 84 8.96 -3.58 13.00
CA GLU A 84 9.79 -4.75 12.72
C GLU A 84 10.84 -4.40 11.66
N ALA A 85 12.12 -4.52 12.02
CA ALA A 85 13.24 -4.38 11.10
C ALA A 85 13.73 -5.77 10.63
N PHE A 86 14.04 -5.90 9.35
CA PHE A 86 14.50 -7.15 8.75
C PHE A 86 15.98 -7.07 8.35
N ARG A 87 16.71 -8.18 8.50
CA ARG A 87 18.10 -8.31 8.05
C ARG A 87 18.24 -9.53 7.15
N TYR A 88 19.17 -9.46 6.21
CA TYR A 88 19.43 -10.54 5.27
C TYR A 88 20.92 -10.86 5.19
N ASP A 89 21.24 -12.12 4.92
CA ASP A 89 22.58 -12.55 4.56
C ASP A 89 22.91 -12.24 3.07
N ALA A 90 24.16 -12.52 2.68
CA ALA A 90 24.61 -12.35 1.30
C ALA A 90 23.88 -13.28 0.30
N ALA A 91 23.35 -14.42 0.75
CA ALA A 91 22.59 -15.36 -0.08
C ALA A 91 21.11 -14.95 -0.23
N GLY A 92 20.64 -13.96 0.53
CA GLY A 92 19.26 -13.47 0.51
C GLY A 92 18.32 -14.15 1.48
N ASN A 93 18.83 -14.92 2.44
CA ASN A 93 18.02 -15.47 3.52
C ASN A 93 17.81 -14.41 4.60
N ARG A 94 16.62 -14.40 5.20
CA ARG A 94 16.31 -13.55 6.36
C ARG A 94 17.03 -14.08 7.60
N LEU A 95 17.70 -13.19 8.33
CA LEU A 95 18.42 -13.44 9.58
C LEU A 95 17.54 -13.19 10.80
#